data_AF-A0A958SWF0-F1
#
_entry.id   AF-A0A958SWF0-F1
#
_cell.length_a   1.000
_cell.length_b   1.000
_cell.length_c   1.000
_cell.angle_alpha   90.00
_cell.angle_beta   90.00
_cell.angle_gamma   90.00
#
_symmetry.space_group_name_H-M   'P 1'
#
loop_
_entity.id
_entity.type
_entity.pdbx_description
1 polymer ?
#
loop_
_entity_poly.entity_id
_entity_poly.type
_entity_poly.pdbx_seq_one_letter_code
_entity_poly.pdbx_strand_id
1 'polypeptide(L)'
;CILSGETHKTRTQLSALRMALAERLGLRNPNEFAPLWVVDFPLLEWDEETSRYHAMHHPFTSPKPGQIELLETNPGAVKANAYDLVLNGNEIGGGSIRIHDKKTQALMFDY
;
A
#
# COMPACT_ATOMS: atom_id res chain seq x y z
N CYS A 1 21.98 16.76 -4.58
CA CYS A 1 20.80 16.10 -3.99
C CYS A 1 19.61 17.03 -4.19
N ILE A 2 18.47 16.57 -4.75
CA ILE A 2 17.29 17.43 -5.02
C ILE A 2 16.39 17.55 -3.78
N LEU A 3 16.22 16.48 -2.99
CA LEU A 3 15.52 16.45 -1.70
C LEU A 3 16.21 15.46 -0.76
N SER A 4 16.21 15.71 0.54
CA SER A 4 16.75 14.80 1.57
C SER A 4 15.92 14.86 2.85
N GLY A 5 15.80 13.73 3.56
CA GLY A 5 15.03 13.65 4.81
C GLY A 5 14.50 12.24 5.05
N GLU A 6 13.46 12.14 5.88
CA GLU A 6 12.73 10.89 6.11
C GLU A 6 12.18 10.33 4.79
N THR A 7 12.28 9.01 4.61
CA THR A 7 12.03 8.32 3.35
C THR A 7 10.62 8.54 2.80
N HIS A 8 9.59 8.35 3.63
CA HIS A 8 8.19 8.44 3.22
C HIS A 8 7.81 9.88 2.82
N LYS A 9 8.20 10.86 3.67
CA LYS A 9 8.01 12.29 3.39
C LYS A 9 8.72 12.72 2.10
N THR A 10 9.98 12.31 1.94
CA THR A 10 10.80 12.66 0.77
C THR A 10 10.22 12.06 -0.52
N ARG A 11 9.77 10.79 -0.49
CA ARG A 11 9.15 10.14 -1.65
C ARG A 11 7.87 10.84 -2.09
N THR A 12 7.02 11.23 -1.13
CA THR A 12 5.77 11.94 -1.39
C THR A 12 6.04 13.29 -2.08
N GLN A 13 6.96 14.08 -1.52
CA GLN A 13 7.36 15.38 -2.08
C GLN A 13 7.96 15.25 -3.48
N LEU A 14 8.84 14.27 -3.69
CA LEU A 14 9.47 14.04 -5.00
C LEU A 14 8.46 13.56 -6.05
N SER A 15 7.48 12.73 -5.66
CA SER A 15 6.39 12.30 -6.54
C SER A 15 5.53 13.48 -6.99
N ALA A 16 5.17 14.39 -6.07
CA ALA A 16 4.44 15.60 -6.40
C ALA A 16 5.22 16.50 -7.39
N LEU A 17 6.52 16.69 -7.15
CA LEU A 17 7.41 17.41 -8.06
C LEU A 17 7.48 16.74 -9.44
N ARG A 18 7.61 15.41 -9.50
CA ARG A 18 7.61 14.63 -10.74
C ARG A 18 6.36 14.91 -11.56
N MET A 19 5.19 14.87 -10.94
CA MET A 19 3.92 15.11 -11.62
C MET A 19 3.80 16.56 -12.11
N ALA A 20 4.20 17.54 -11.29
CA ALA A 20 4.18 18.95 -11.68
C ALA A 20 5.10 19.25 -12.87
N LEU A 21 6.29 18.64 -12.92
CA LEU A 21 7.22 18.78 -14.05
C LEU A 21 6.67 18.09 -15.31
N ALA A 22 6.12 16.89 -15.18
CA ALA A 22 5.53 16.17 -16.30
C ALA A 22 4.41 16.98 -16.98
N GLU A 23 3.58 17.68 -16.19
CA GLU A 23 2.54 18.58 -16.71
C GLU A 23 3.13 19.81 -17.39
N ARG A 24 4.03 20.54 -16.72
CA ARG A 24 4.64 21.78 -17.25
C ARG A 24 5.44 21.56 -18.53
N LEU A 25 6.05 20.39 -18.67
CA LEU A 25 6.85 20.00 -19.84
C LEU A 25 6.04 19.26 -20.90
N GLY A 26 4.73 19.04 -20.70
CA GLY A 26 3.87 18.35 -21.66
C GLY A 26 4.24 16.88 -21.89
N LEU A 27 4.80 16.20 -20.88
CA LEU A 27 5.29 14.82 -20.98
C LEU A 27 4.18 13.77 -20.76
N ARG A 28 2.95 14.20 -20.45
CA ARG A 28 1.80 13.32 -20.26
C ARG A 28 0.99 13.27 -21.56
N ASN A 29 1.14 12.19 -22.31
CA ASN A 29 0.38 12.00 -23.54
C ASN A 29 -1.10 11.67 -23.21
N PRO A 30 -2.07 12.51 -23.62
CA PRO A 30 -3.49 12.28 -23.29
C PRO A 30 -4.11 11.10 -24.05
N ASN A 31 -3.46 10.60 -25.10
CA ASN A 31 -3.93 9.47 -25.90
C ASN A 31 -3.32 8.13 -25.47
N GLU A 32 -2.42 8.14 -24.47
CA GLU A 32 -1.77 6.93 -23.97
C GLU A 32 -2.47 6.43 -22.71
N PHE A 33 -2.72 5.11 -22.67
CA PHE A 33 -3.28 4.41 -21.52
C PHE A 33 -2.24 3.44 -20.99
N ALA A 34 -1.77 3.70 -19.76
CA ALA A 34 -0.80 2.88 -19.05
C ALA A 34 -1.45 2.25 -17.81
N PRO A 35 -2.21 1.15 -17.97
CA PRO A 35 -2.77 0.41 -16.84
C PRO A 35 -1.70 -0.45 -16.17
N LEU A 36 -1.77 -0.55 -14.84
CA LEU A 36 -0.93 -1.45 -14.06
C LEU A 36 -1.65 -1.94 -12.80
N TRP A 37 -1.20 -3.09 -12.29
CA TRP A 37 -1.59 -3.59 -10.97
C TRP A 37 -0.52 -3.23 -9.95
N VAL A 38 -0.93 -2.61 -8.85
CA VAL A 38 -0.13 -2.53 -7.63
C VAL A 38 -0.54 -3.70 -6.75
N VAL A 39 0.44 -4.48 -6.31
CA VAL A 39 0.25 -5.65 -5.46
C VAL A 39 1.27 -5.60 -4.31
N ASP A 40 1.14 -6.51 -3.35
CA ASP A 40 2.11 -6.68 -2.26
C ASP A 40 2.18 -5.49 -1.30
N PHE A 41 1.01 -4.88 -1.09
CA PHE A 41 0.75 -3.93 -0.03
C PHE A 41 1.12 -4.53 1.33
N PRO A 42 1.66 -3.73 2.27
CA PRO A 42 1.77 -4.17 3.66
C PRO A 42 0.37 -4.47 4.23
N LEU A 43 0.26 -5.50 5.06
CA LEU A 43 -1.00 -5.84 5.72
C LEU A 43 -1.31 -4.84 6.84
N LEU A 44 -0.27 -4.44 7.56
CA LEU A 44 -0.33 -3.56 8.71
C LEU A 44 0.60 -2.36 8.47
N GLU A 45 0.17 -1.19 8.93
CA GLU A 45 0.97 0.03 8.97
C GLU A 45 1.25 0.40 10.43
N TRP A 46 2.49 0.79 10.71
CA TRP A 46 2.87 1.27 12.05
C TRP A 46 2.46 2.74 12.20
N ASP A 47 1.63 3.01 13.20
CA ASP A 47 1.26 4.35 13.59
C ASP A 47 2.14 4.82 14.75
N GLU A 48 2.97 5.85 14.49
CA GLU A 48 3.86 6.44 15.48
C GLU A 48 3.10 7.17 16.59
N GLU A 49 1.91 7.73 16.31
CA GLU A 49 1.13 8.49 17.30
C GLU A 49 0.51 7.57 18.35
N THR A 50 -0.05 6.44 17.91
CA THR A 50 -0.66 5.45 18.81
C THR A 50 0.31 4.36 19.25
N SER A 51 1.51 4.30 18.66
CA SER A 51 2.51 3.25 18.89
C SER A 51 1.93 1.84 18.69
N ARG A 52 1.10 1.68 17.64
CA ARG A 52 0.40 0.44 17.32
C ARG A 52 0.37 0.18 15.82
N TYR A 53 0.22 -1.09 15.47
CA TYR A 53 -0.09 -1.47 14.10
C TYR A 53 -1.58 -1.32 13.82
N HIS A 54 -1.93 -0.79 12.65
CA HIS A 54 -3.30 -0.73 12.15
C HIS A 54 -3.40 -1.40 10.79
N ALA A 55 -4.58 -1.92 10.45
CA ALA A 55 -4.81 -2.48 9.11
C ALA A 55 -4.69 -1.41 8.02
N MET A 56 -3.86 -1.65 7.00
CA MET A 56 -3.61 -0.67 5.94
C MET A 56 -4.85 -0.43 5.03
N HIS A 57 -5.68 -1.47 4.83
CA HIS A 57 -6.86 -1.38 3.98
C HIS A 57 -8.16 -1.54 4.78
N HIS A 58 -8.47 -2.76 5.18
CA HIS A 58 -9.58 -3.07 6.06
C HIS A 58 -9.28 -4.39 6.79
N PRO A 59 -9.83 -4.61 7.99
CA PRO A 59 -9.45 -5.73 8.85
C PRO A 59 -9.82 -7.12 8.29
N PHE A 60 -10.59 -7.18 7.20
CA PHE A 60 -10.99 -8.43 6.53
C PHE A 60 -10.02 -8.87 5.41
N THR A 61 -8.92 -8.15 5.18
CA THR A 61 -7.92 -8.50 4.16
C THR A 61 -7.08 -9.69 4.60
N SER A 62 -7.01 -10.73 3.78
CA SER A 62 -6.15 -11.88 4.06
C SER A 62 -4.67 -11.51 3.96
N PRO A 63 -3.80 -12.02 4.85
CA PRO A 63 -2.37 -12.06 4.58
C PRO A 63 -2.10 -12.90 3.33
N LYS A 64 -0.94 -12.69 2.69
CA LYS A 64 -0.44 -13.61 1.67
C LYS A 64 -0.23 -15.02 2.26
N PRO A 65 -0.46 -16.08 1.47
CA PRO A 65 -0.25 -17.45 1.93
C PRO A 65 1.15 -17.66 2.51
N GLY A 66 1.24 -18.34 3.66
CA GLY A 66 2.50 -18.65 4.32
C GLY A 66 3.14 -17.50 5.11
N GLN A 67 2.49 -16.33 5.21
CA GLN A 67 3.02 -15.19 5.97
C GLN A 67 2.34 -14.95 7.31
N ILE A 68 1.37 -15.77 7.70
CA ILE A 68 0.60 -15.57 8.93
C ILE A 68 1.49 -15.66 10.20
N GLU A 69 2.48 -16.55 10.20
CA GLU A 69 3.43 -16.72 11.32
C GLU A 69 4.33 -15.49 11.53
N LEU A 70 4.49 -14.66 10.50
CA LEU A 70 5.24 -13.40 10.61
C LEU A 70 4.47 -12.34 11.42
N LEU A 71 3.16 -12.48 11.63
CA LEU A 71 2.42 -11.54 12.48
C LEU A 71 2.97 -11.52 13.92
N GLU A 72 3.38 -12.67 14.45
CA GLU A 72 3.89 -12.77 15.83
C GLU A 72 5.32 -12.22 15.98
N THR A 73 6.12 -12.27 14.91
CA THR A 73 7.57 -11.97 14.98
C THR A 73 7.97 -10.68 14.27
N ASN A 74 7.35 -10.38 13.14
CA ASN A 74 7.62 -9.19 12.32
C ASN A 74 6.35 -8.76 11.55
N PRO A 75 5.34 -8.22 12.25
CA PRO A 75 4.04 -7.88 11.66
C PRO A 75 4.13 -6.89 10.49
N GLY A 76 5.10 -5.97 10.51
CA GLY A 76 5.34 -5.01 9.42
C GLY A 76 5.85 -5.63 8.12
N ALA A 77 6.37 -6.86 8.15
CA ALA A 77 6.81 -7.57 6.95
C ALA A 77 5.67 -8.32 6.23
N VAL A 78 4.53 -8.50 6.89
CA VAL A 78 3.40 -9.26 6.33
C VAL A 78 2.77 -8.49 5.18
N LYS A 79 2.59 -9.18 4.06
CA LYS A 79 1.94 -8.64 2.87
C LYS A 79 0.46 -8.99 2.83
N ALA A 80 -0.36 -8.01 2.48
CA ALA A 80 -1.75 -8.20 2.16
C ALA A 80 -1.89 -8.96 0.83
N ASN A 81 -2.90 -9.83 0.77
CA ASN A 81 -3.38 -10.40 -0.49
C ASN A 81 -4.39 -9.43 -1.13
N ALA A 82 -3.93 -8.21 -1.40
CA ALA A 82 -4.68 -7.08 -1.94
C ALA A 82 -4.02 -6.56 -3.22
N TYR A 83 -4.82 -5.88 -4.02
CA TYR A 83 -4.43 -5.41 -5.34
C TYR A 83 -5.24 -4.17 -5.72
N ASP A 84 -4.57 -3.21 -6.35
CA ASP A 84 -5.19 -2.01 -6.91
C ASP A 84 -4.89 -1.91 -8.40
N LEU A 85 -5.92 -1.59 -9.18
CA LEU A 85 -5.81 -1.28 -10.60
C LEU A 85 -5.64 0.23 -10.75
N VAL A 86 -4.51 0.62 -11.34
CA VAL A 86 -4.16 2.03 -11.58
C VAL A 86 -4.12 2.30 -13.07
N LEU A 87 -4.74 3.39 -13.49
CA LEU A 87 -4.69 3.91 -14.86
C LEU A 87 -4.18 5.35 -14.87
N ASN A 88 -3.05 5.57 -15.55
CA ASN A 88 -2.46 6.90 -15.73
C ASN A 88 -2.25 7.68 -14.42
N GLY A 89 -1.94 6.96 -13.34
CA GLY A 89 -1.72 7.52 -12.00
C GLY A 89 -2.98 7.69 -11.14
N ASN A 90 -4.15 7.25 -11.62
CA ASN A 90 -5.39 7.25 -10.86
C ASN A 90 -5.76 5.82 -10.49
N GLU A 91 -6.11 5.59 -9.23
CA GLU A 91 -6.75 4.35 -8.82
C GLU A 91 -8.16 4.28 -9.44
N ILE A 92 -8.45 3.20 -10.15
CA ILE A 92 -9.75 2.99 -10.81
C ILE A 92 -10.52 1.80 -10.21
N GLY A 93 -9.90 1.06 -9.31
CA GLY A 93 -10.53 -0.01 -8.54
C GLY A 93 -9.50 -0.78 -7.73
N GLY A 94 -9.98 -1.48 -6.71
CA GLY A 94 -9.13 -2.27 -5.83
C GLY A 94 -9.92 -3.40 -5.19
N GLY A 95 -9.19 -4.35 -4.61
CA GLY A 95 -9.78 -5.52 -4.00
C GLY A 95 -8.79 -6.31 -3.16
N SER A 96 -9.32 -7.31 -2.47
CA SER A 96 -8.50 -8.23 -1.70
C SER A 96 -9.15 -9.60 -1.58
N ILE A 97 -8.32 -10.62 -1.40
CA ILE A 97 -8.79 -11.89 -0.88
C ILE A 97 -9.19 -11.69 0.58
N ARG A 98 -10.33 -12.25 0.96
CA ARG A 98 -10.93 -12.09 2.29
C ARG A 98 -10.51 -13.23 3.21
N ILE A 99 -10.32 -12.89 4.49
CA ILE A 99 -10.16 -13.90 5.53
C ILE A 99 -11.47 -14.67 5.66
N HIS A 100 -11.37 -15.99 5.66
CA HIS A 100 -12.50 -16.91 5.81
C HIS A 100 -12.30 -17.88 7.00
N ASP A 101 -11.17 -17.78 7.69
CA ASP A 101 -10.88 -18.53 8.91
C ASP A 101 -11.12 -17.66 10.15
N LYS A 102 -11.92 -18.18 11.09
CA LYS A 102 -12.32 -17.43 12.30
C LYS A 102 -11.11 -17.09 13.18
N LYS A 103 -10.13 -17.99 13.30
CA LYS A 103 -8.95 -17.75 14.16
C LYS A 103 -8.08 -16.63 13.59
N THR A 104 -7.85 -16.68 12.28
CA THR A 104 -7.12 -15.64 11.54
C THR A 104 -7.82 -14.29 11.65
N GLN A 105 -9.15 -14.25 11.52
CA GLN A 105 -9.90 -13.00 11.64
C GLN A 105 -9.86 -12.43 13.05
N ALA A 106 -9.93 -13.27 14.08
CA ALA A 106 -9.80 -12.84 15.48
C ALA A 106 -8.40 -12.25 15.74
N LEU A 107 -7.35 -12.94 15.29
CA LEU A 107 -5.97 -12.43 15.39
C LEU A 107 -5.80 -11.06 14.72
N MET A 108 -6.42 -10.84 13.57
CA MET A 108 -6.37 -9.54 12.89
C MET A 108 -7.06 -8.40 13.65
N PHE A 109 -8.01 -8.70 14.55
CA PHE A 109 -8.63 -7.67 15.39
C PHE A 109 -7.82 -7.34 16.65
N ASP A 110 -6.78 -8.10 16.95
CA ASP A 110 -5.87 -7.82 18.07
C ASP A 110 -4.84 -6.72 17.73
N TYR A 111 -4.66 -6.41 16.44
CA TYR A 111 -3.85 -5.30 15.93
C TYR A 111 -4.70 -4.04 15.83
#